data_AF-M0NNZ6-F1
#
_entry.id   AF-M0NNZ6-F1
#
_cell.length_a   1.000
_cell.length_b   1.000
_cell.length_c   1.000
_cell.angle_alpha   90.00
_cell.angle_beta   90.00
_cell.angle_gamma   90.00
#
_symmetry.space_group_name_H-M   'P 1'
#
loop_
_entity.id
_entity.type
_entity.pdbx_description
1 polymer ?
#
loop_
_entity_poly.entity_id
_entity_poly.type
_entity_poly.pdbx_seq_one_letter_code
_entity_poly.pdbx_strand_id
1 'polypeptide(L)'
;MDCLHREIREETELAVTIRRPVEAVSWQNAAGKDRFAVYYDCATDESGVSLSDEHTESEWTSKAIACERLSEVQATATRRATEPEAIE
;
A
#
# COMPACT_ATOMS: atom_id res chain seq x y z
N MET A 1 13.39 -3.67 -1.78
CA MET A 1 12.89 -2.89 -0.63
C MET A 1 13.23 -1.42 -0.77
N ASP A 2 14.46 -1.07 -1.15
CA ASP A 2 14.89 0.33 -1.33
C ASP A 2 14.01 1.12 -2.30
N CYS A 3 13.51 0.48 -3.37
CA CYS A 3 12.54 1.10 -4.26
C CYS A 3 11.24 1.47 -3.54
N LEU A 4 10.68 0.60 -2.70
CA LEU A 4 9.43 0.87 -2.00
C LEU A 4 9.60 1.96 -0.94
N HIS A 5 10.72 1.97 -0.22
CA HIS A 5 11.04 3.09 0.68
C HIS A 5 11.12 4.42 -0.08
N ARG A 6 11.80 4.41 -1.23
CA ARG A 6 11.93 5.61 -2.07
C ARG A 6 10.56 6.11 -2.54
N GLU A 7 9.74 5.23 -3.10
CA GLU A 7 8.41 5.59 -3.61
C GLU A 7 7.51 6.15 -2.50
N ILE A 8 7.42 5.47 -1.35
CA ILE A 8 6.62 5.98 -0.22
C ILE A 8 7.11 7.35 0.23
N ARG A 9 8.44 7.55 0.31
CA ARG A 9 9.03 8.82 0.72
C ARG A 9 8.80 9.93 -0.30
N GLU A 10 8.88 9.63 -1.59
CA GLU A 10 8.63 10.60 -2.67
C GLU A 10 7.16 11.04 -2.71
N GLU A 11 6.22 10.12 -2.43
CA GLU A 11 4.78 10.40 -2.56
C GLU A 11 4.12 10.95 -1.30
N THR A 12 4.66 10.65 -0.11
CA THR A 12 3.98 10.94 1.17
C THR A 12 4.86 11.62 2.22
N GLU A 13 6.17 11.72 1.95
CA GLU A 13 7.21 12.04 2.93
C GLU A 13 7.24 11.12 4.16
N LEU A 14 6.54 9.98 4.19
CA LEU A 14 6.63 9.07 5.34
C LEU A 14 7.92 8.25 5.33
N ALA A 15 8.53 8.05 6.50
CA ALA A 15 9.45 6.95 6.73
C ALA A 15 8.68 5.75 7.28
N VAL A 16 8.87 4.58 6.68
CA VAL A 16 8.17 3.35 7.07
C VAL A 16 9.15 2.21 7.31
N THR A 17 8.74 1.27 8.15
CA THR A 17 9.31 -0.06 8.22
C THR A 17 8.49 -1.00 7.34
N ILE A 18 9.09 -1.52 6.26
CA ILE A 18 8.48 -2.57 5.44
C ILE A 18 8.59 -3.91 6.17
N ARG A 19 7.46 -4.57 6.44
CA ARG A 19 7.41 -5.84 7.18
C ARG A 19 7.41 -7.04 6.24
N ARG A 20 6.31 -7.28 5.53
CA ARG A 20 6.14 -8.47 4.67
C ARG A 20 5.26 -8.19 3.45
N PRO A 21 5.46 -8.91 2.33
CA PRO A 21 4.50 -8.90 1.23
C PRO A 21 3.18 -9.54 1.66
N VAL A 22 2.05 -9.00 1.19
CA VAL A 22 0.69 -9.46 1.55
C VAL A 22 -0.15 -9.84 0.34
N GLU A 23 0.13 -9.28 -0.84
CA GLU A 23 -0.57 -9.62 -2.07
C GLU A 23 0.30 -9.34 -3.29
N ALA A 24 0.14 -10.12 -4.35
CA ALA A 24 0.76 -9.85 -5.64
C ALA A 24 -0.27 -9.99 -6.76
N VAL A 25 -0.25 -9.06 -7.72
CA VAL A 25 -1.20 -9.05 -8.84
C VAL A 25 -0.50 -8.66 -10.13
N SER A 26 -0.90 -9.30 -11.22
CA SER A 26 -0.54 -8.91 -12.59
C SER A 26 -1.78 -8.61 -13.41
N TRP A 27 -1.73 -7.59 -14.25
CA TRP A 27 -2.80 -7.28 -15.18
C TRP A 27 -2.26 -6.75 -16.50
N GLN A 28 -3.01 -7.01 -17.56
CA GLN A 28 -2.72 -6.48 -18.88
C GLN A 28 -3.31 -5.08 -18.99
N ASN A 29 -2.62 -4.18 -19.71
CA ASN A 29 -3.18 -2.89 -20.04
C ASN A 29 -3.22 -2.65 -21.56
N ALA A 30 -4.11 -1.75 -21.97
CA ALA A 30 -4.31 -1.44 -23.38
C ALA A 30 -3.08 -0.80 -24.06
N ALA A 31 -2.09 -0.35 -23.29
CA ALA A 31 -0.85 0.21 -23.81
C ALA A 31 0.22 -0.87 -24.11
N GLY A 32 -0.08 -2.15 -23.93
CA GLY A 32 0.89 -3.25 -24.09
C GLY A 32 2.04 -3.18 -23.09
N LYS A 33 1.81 -2.54 -21.94
CA LYS A 33 2.78 -2.36 -20.85
C LYS A 33 2.27 -3.06 -19.60
N ASP A 34 1.97 -4.35 -19.73
CA ASP A 34 1.43 -5.17 -18.65
C ASP A 34 2.14 -4.90 -17.33
N ARG A 35 1.37 -4.88 -16.25
CA ARG A 35 1.84 -4.44 -14.94
C ARG A 35 1.83 -5.61 -13.97
N PHE A 36 2.77 -5.53 -13.05
CA PHE A 36 2.87 -6.40 -11.90
C PHE A 36 3.08 -5.52 -10.66
N ALA A 37 2.30 -5.76 -9.62
CA ALA A 37 2.39 -5.03 -8.36
C ALA A 37 2.42 -6.00 -7.19
N VAL A 38 3.19 -5.64 -6.16
CA VAL A 38 3.24 -6.35 -4.88
C VAL A 38 2.89 -5.36 -3.78
N TYR A 39 1.92 -5.73 -2.96
CA TYR A 39 1.49 -4.96 -1.80
C TYR A 39 2.24 -5.46 -0.56
N TYR A 40 2.68 -4.54 0.29
CA TYR A 40 3.42 -4.85 1.52
C TYR A 40 2.71 -4.27 2.74
N ASP A 41 2.76 -4.99 3.85
CA ASP A 41 2.48 -4.42 5.17
C ASP A 41 3.64 -3.53 5.59
N CYS A 42 3.32 -2.28 5.93
CA CYS A 42 4.27 -1.25 6.33
C CYS A 42 3.78 -0.57 7.62
N ALA A 43 4.71 -0.13 8.46
CA ALA A 43 4.39 0.58 9.69
C ALA A 43 5.20 1.86 9.85
N THR A 44 4.57 2.86 10.46
CA THR A 44 5.19 4.13 10.84
C THR A 44 4.53 4.64 12.10
N ASP A 45 5.29 5.40 12.89
CA ASP A 45 4.79 6.15 14.05
C ASP A 45 4.43 7.60 13.64
N GLU A 46 4.66 7.97 12.39
CA GLU A 46 4.33 9.28 11.83
C GLU A 46 2.85 9.34 11.41
N SER A 47 2.22 10.50 11.62
CA SER A 47 0.86 10.78 11.16
C SER A 47 0.78 11.92 10.14
N GLY A 48 1.86 12.69 9.98
CA GLY A 48 1.93 13.77 9.00
C GLY A 48 2.17 13.21 7.60
N VAL A 49 1.33 13.60 6.64
CA VAL A 49 1.46 13.22 5.23
C VAL A 49 1.62 14.49 4.40
N SER A 50 2.70 14.57 3.62
CA SER A 50 2.90 15.60 2.59
C SER A 50 2.86 14.92 1.24
N LEU A 51 1.88 15.27 0.41
CA LEU A 51 1.71 14.63 -0.89
C LEU A 51 2.59 15.27 -1.96
N SER A 52 3.07 14.44 -2.89
CA SER A 52 3.62 14.94 -4.16
C SER A 52 2.53 15.62 -5.00
N ASP A 53 2.95 16.31 -6.07
CA ASP A 53 2.01 16.96 -7.00
C ASP A 53 1.14 15.96 -7.80
N GLU A 54 1.44 14.65 -7.76
CA GLU A 54 0.63 13.62 -8.43
C GLU A 54 -0.66 13.26 -7.65
N HIS A 55 -0.76 13.70 -6.39
CA HIS A 55 -1.84 13.34 -5.49
C HIS A 55 -2.52 14.57 -4.89
N THR A 56 -3.83 14.46 -4.63
CA THR A 56 -4.64 15.59 -4.15
C THR A 56 -5.07 15.47 -2.69
N GLU A 57 -5.27 14.24 -2.20
CA GLU A 57 -5.83 13.99 -0.86
C GLU A 57 -5.25 12.71 -0.23
N SER A 58 -5.20 12.69 1.09
CA SER A 58 -4.85 11.51 1.89
C SER A 58 -5.70 11.45 3.16
N GLU A 59 -5.93 10.24 3.67
CA GLU A 59 -6.69 10.01 4.90
C GLU A 59 -6.14 8.78 5.63
N TRP A 60 -5.85 8.93 6.93
CA TRP A 60 -5.69 7.79 7.83
C TRP A 60 -7.07 7.25 8.20
N THR A 61 -7.36 6.00 7.84
CA THR A 61 -8.70 5.43 8.04
C THR A 61 -8.64 4.02 8.62
N SER A 62 -9.81 3.51 9.04
CA SER A 62 -9.92 2.16 9.59
C SER A 62 -9.88 1.08 8.50
N LYS A 63 -9.51 -0.15 8.87
CA LYS A 63 -9.58 -1.33 7.98
C LYS A 63 -10.93 -1.45 7.27
N ALA A 64 -12.01 -1.26 8.02
CA ALA A 64 -13.37 -1.43 7.49
C ALA A 64 -13.66 -0.41 6.38
N ILE A 65 -13.38 0.87 6.63
CA ILE A 65 -13.60 1.95 5.66
C ILE A 65 -12.68 1.78 4.43
N ALA A 66 -11.41 1.41 4.65
CA ALA A 66 -10.48 1.15 3.56
C ALA A 66 -10.98 0.01 2.65
N CYS A 67 -11.45 -1.09 3.23
CA CYS A 67 -11.96 -2.22 2.45
C CYS A 67 -13.24 -1.90 1.66
N GLU A 68 -14.05 -0.94 2.13
CA GLU A 68 -15.24 -0.47 1.42
C GLU A 68 -14.90 0.42 0.22
N ARG A 69 -13.86 1.27 0.34
CA ARG A 69 -13.51 2.27 -0.68
C ARG A 69 -12.53 1.76 -1.74
N LEU A 70 -11.68 0.80 -1.39
CA LEU A 70 -10.61 0.31 -2.26
C LEU A 70 -11.11 -0.73 -3.27
N SER A 71 -10.34 -0.92 -4.35
CA SER A 71 -10.57 -2.03 -5.29
C SER A 71 -10.43 -3.40 -4.60
N GLU A 72 -11.00 -4.45 -5.19
CA GLU A 72 -11.01 -5.79 -4.60
C GLU A 72 -9.60 -6.31 -4.24
N VAL A 73 -8.60 -6.09 -5.09
CA VAL A 73 -7.22 -6.51 -4.84
C VAL A 73 -6.59 -5.75 -3.68
N GLN A 74 -6.83 -4.44 -3.60
CA GLN A 74 -6.34 -3.58 -2.52
C GLN A 74 -7.05 -3.92 -1.20
N ALA A 75 -8.36 -4.15 -1.22
CA ALA A 75 -9.11 -4.60 -0.04
C ALA A 75 -8.64 -5.98 0.45
N THR A 76 -8.25 -6.88 -0.46
CA THR A 76 -7.65 -8.17 -0.11
C THR A 76 -6.28 -7.99 0.56
N ALA A 77 -5.41 -7.14 0.01
CA ALA A 77 -4.14 -6.78 0.65
C ALA A 77 -4.34 -6.20 2.06
N THR A 78 -5.26 -5.25 2.22
CA THR A 78 -5.60 -4.63 3.51
C THR A 78 -6.08 -5.65 4.54
N ARG A 79 -6.92 -6.62 4.13
CA ARG A 79 -7.37 -7.70 5.02
C ARG A 79 -6.20 -8.56 5.51
N ARG A 80 -5.32 -8.99 4.60
CA ARG A 80 -4.15 -9.83 4.91
C ARG A 80 -3.08 -9.12 5.75
N ALA A 81 -2.90 -7.81 5.57
CA ALA A 81 -1.95 -7.01 6.35
C ALA A 81 -2.38 -6.85 7.81
N THR A 82 -3.68 -6.92 8.07
CA THR A 82 -4.27 -6.69 9.40
C THR A 82 -4.73 -7.98 10.09
N GLU A 83 -4.54 -9.13 9.45
CA GLU A 83 -4.68 -10.43 10.09
C GLU A 83 -3.44 -10.69 10.97
N PRO A 84 -3.62 -11.20 12.20
CA PRO A 84 -2.50 -11.61 13.02
C PRO A 84 -1.69 -12.68 12.27
N GLU A 85 -0.35 -12.58 12.31
CA GLU A 85 0.49 -13.65 11.79
C GLU A 85 0.08 -14.97 12.46
N ALA A 86 -0.19 -15.99 11.64
CA ALA A 86 -0.41 -17.32 12.16
C ALA A 86 0.87 -17.72 12.91
N ILE A 87 0.75 -17.95 14.21
CA ILE A 87 1.83 -18.52 15.01
C ILE A 87 1.96 -19.97 14.52
N GLU A 88 3.04 -20.28 13.80
CA GLU A 88 3.46 -21.66 13.50
C GLU A 88 3.97 -22.37 14.76
#